data_AF-A0A967E5F0-F1
#
_entry.id   AF-A0A967E5F0-F1
#
_cell.length_a   1.000
_cell.length_b   1.000
_cell.length_c   1.000
_cell.angle_alpha   90.00
_cell.angle_beta   90.00
_cell.angle_gamma   90.00
#
_symmetry.space_group_name_H-M   'P 1'
#
loop_
_entity.id
_entity.type
_entity.pdbx_description
1 polymer ?
#
loop_
_entity_poly.entity_id
_entity_poly.type
_entity_poly.pdbx_seq_one_letter_code
_entity_poly.pdbx_strand_id
1 'polypeptide(L)'
;MQGQVDEALVEVRRADHRLNVLGDRVKDKGKYRNDGFARYLSGILYEAAGDLNNAFIAYRNAYEAYGAMSGWSKMSFPPSLRADLLRTTEALGLTAEFESYLKAFPDVVWNPLISDEQSAQVVMISYNGRAPRKEDLLLDLPISLDAVQLVLLNRGVFYQPYGRDRVVDSVLYGLNGQVVRVALPQLVRQKTRVPSETMTLTDSRGRSVTVRSELAQNVTALAEKSLSERLPAMTVKALARAATKFAMAEGITRGAQHAAGRDAAPWVGLLVELITKGLAVASEEADKRSWQTLPDEIHVARAWVSPGQYQVSIQPPGHRMMGNDEQAISLVAGQTLFIIRRVLQ
;
A
#
# COMPACT_ATOMS: atom_id res chain seq x y z
N MET A 1 -8.87 -36.10 -1.99
CA MET A 1 -7.93 -35.17 -1.32
C MET A 1 -6.76 -34.77 -2.23
N GLN A 2 -6.05 -35.70 -2.89
CA GLN A 2 -4.94 -35.38 -3.82
C GLN A 2 -5.30 -34.34 -4.92
N GLY A 3 -6.44 -34.48 -5.59
CA GLY A 3 -6.84 -33.53 -6.65
C GLY A 3 -7.06 -32.08 -6.18
N GLN A 4 -7.38 -31.85 -4.90
CA GLN A 4 -7.57 -30.49 -4.37
C GLN A 4 -6.23 -29.81 -4.04
N VAL A 5 -5.21 -30.59 -3.66
CA VAL A 5 -3.86 -30.09 -3.40
C VAL A 5 -3.17 -29.71 -4.71
N ASP A 6 -3.30 -30.54 -5.75
CA ASP A 6 -2.75 -30.25 -7.08
C ASP A 6 -3.40 -29.01 -7.72
N GLU A 7 -4.71 -28.85 -7.58
CA GLU A 7 -5.43 -27.67 -8.06
C GLU A 7 -5.01 -26.40 -7.29
N ALA A 8 -4.84 -26.50 -5.97
CA ALA A 8 -4.32 -25.41 -5.15
C ALA A 8 -2.90 -25.02 -5.59
N LEU A 9 -1.99 -25.98 -5.83
CA LEU A 9 -0.64 -25.70 -6.33
C LEU A 9 -0.63 -25.00 -7.68
N VAL A 10 -1.53 -25.38 -8.60
CA VAL A 10 -1.68 -24.72 -9.90
C VAL A 10 -2.09 -23.26 -9.72
N GLU A 11 -3.05 -22.98 -8.83
CA GLU A 11 -3.47 -21.60 -8.56
C GLU A 11 -2.39 -20.77 -7.86
N VAL A 12 -1.62 -21.36 -6.93
CA VAL A 12 -0.47 -20.69 -6.29
C VAL A 12 0.60 -20.33 -7.32
N ARG A 13 0.97 -21.27 -8.20
CA ARG A 13 1.92 -21.01 -9.29
C ARG A 13 1.38 -19.96 -10.27
N ARG A 14 0.08 -19.97 -10.56
CA ARG A 14 -0.56 -18.96 -11.41
C ARG A 14 -0.53 -17.58 -10.75
N ALA A 15 -0.75 -17.50 -9.43
CA ALA A 15 -0.64 -16.27 -8.66
C ALA A 15 0.80 -15.73 -8.67
N ASP A 16 1.78 -16.59 -8.40
CA ASP A 16 3.20 -16.23 -8.43
C ASP A 16 3.66 -15.79 -9.83
N HIS A 17 3.26 -16.51 -10.87
CA HIS A 17 3.50 -16.10 -12.26
C HIS A 17 2.89 -14.74 -12.57
N ARG A 18 1.65 -14.46 -12.12
CA ARG A 18 1.02 -13.14 -12.29
C ARG A 18 1.78 -12.05 -11.56
N LEU A 19 2.29 -12.30 -10.35
CA LEU A 19 3.14 -11.35 -9.62
C LEU A 19 4.41 -11.02 -10.43
N ASN A 20 5.06 -12.04 -10.99
CA ASN A 20 6.23 -11.87 -11.84
C ASN A 20 5.91 -11.09 -13.13
N VAL A 21 4.83 -11.43 -13.83
CA VAL A 21 4.39 -10.74 -15.06
C VAL A 21 3.99 -9.29 -14.80
N LEU A 22 3.31 -9.00 -13.69
CA LEU A 22 2.98 -7.62 -13.29
C LEU A 22 4.26 -6.83 -12.98
N GLY A 23 5.25 -7.48 -12.37
CA GLY A 23 6.61 -6.99 -12.22
C GLY A 23 7.29 -6.59 -13.53
N ASP A 24 7.14 -7.40 -14.58
CA ASP A 24 7.81 -7.20 -15.87
C ASP A 24 7.08 -6.20 -16.79
N ARG A 25 5.75 -6.10 -16.70
CA ARG A 25 4.94 -5.15 -17.52
C ARG A 25 5.05 -3.71 -17.04
N VAL A 26 5.40 -3.48 -15.79
CA VAL A 26 5.71 -2.14 -15.29
C VAL A 26 7.16 -1.85 -15.65
N LYS A 27 7.42 -0.89 -16.55
CA LYS A 27 8.76 -0.46 -17.04
C LYS A 27 9.79 -0.10 -15.94
N ASP A 28 9.40 -0.21 -14.68
CA ASP A 28 10.16 0.13 -13.51
C ASP A 28 10.48 -1.17 -12.75
N LYS A 29 11.66 -1.74 -13.03
CA LYS A 29 12.09 -3.10 -12.65
C LYS A 29 12.03 -3.39 -11.13
N GLY A 30 11.85 -2.37 -10.29
CA GLY A 30 11.77 -2.49 -8.83
C GLY A 30 10.36 -2.39 -8.23
N LYS A 31 9.31 -2.04 -8.99
CA LYS A 31 8.01 -1.62 -8.40
C LYS A 31 7.11 -2.75 -7.90
N TYR A 32 7.11 -3.91 -8.56
CA TYR A 32 6.20 -5.03 -8.23
C TYR A 32 6.91 -6.40 -8.13
N ARG A 33 8.15 -6.53 -8.60
CA ARG A 33 8.94 -7.76 -8.43
C ARG A 33 9.30 -8.03 -6.97
N ASN A 34 9.35 -6.99 -6.12
CA ASN A 34 9.86 -7.05 -4.75
C ASN A 34 8.80 -6.68 -3.70
N ASP A 35 7.54 -7.09 -3.89
CA ASP A 35 6.55 -6.99 -2.82
C ASP A 35 6.79 -8.10 -1.79
N GLY A 36 7.23 -7.71 -0.59
CA GLY A 36 7.57 -8.62 0.51
C GLY A 36 6.37 -9.42 1.00
N PHE A 37 5.20 -8.79 1.11
CA PHE A 37 3.98 -9.48 1.53
C PHE A 37 3.50 -10.48 0.49
N ALA A 38 3.50 -10.11 -0.79
CA ALA A 38 3.09 -11.01 -1.86
C ALA A 38 3.97 -12.27 -1.90
N ARG A 39 5.29 -12.10 -1.77
CA ARG A 39 6.25 -13.21 -1.67
C ARG A 39 6.06 -14.03 -0.40
N TYR A 40 5.78 -13.37 0.73
CA TYR A 40 5.53 -14.06 1.99
C TYR A 40 4.27 -14.93 1.91
N LEU A 41 3.18 -14.38 1.36
CA LEU A 41 1.94 -15.10 1.13
C LEU A 41 2.14 -16.27 0.16
N SER A 42 2.90 -16.10 -0.93
CA SER A 42 3.28 -17.21 -1.80
C SER A 42 3.99 -18.33 -1.03
N GLY A 43 4.92 -17.98 -0.13
CA GLY A 43 5.61 -18.97 0.72
C GLY A 43 4.65 -19.72 1.64
N ILE A 44 3.73 -19.02 2.29
CA ILE A 44 2.67 -19.64 3.14
C ILE A 44 1.83 -20.61 2.32
N LEU A 45 1.46 -20.24 1.10
CA LEU A 45 0.62 -21.05 0.23
C LEU A 45 1.35 -22.28 -0.33
N TYR A 46 2.62 -22.16 -0.73
CA TYR A 46 3.44 -23.30 -1.14
C TYR A 46 3.62 -24.28 0.02
N GLU A 47 3.87 -23.77 1.22
CA GLU A 47 4.03 -24.59 2.40
C GLU A 47 2.73 -25.31 2.77
N ALA A 48 1.59 -24.61 2.74
CA ALA A 48 0.27 -25.19 2.96
C ALA A 48 -0.06 -26.31 1.96
N ALA A 49 0.55 -26.28 0.78
CA ALA A 49 0.40 -27.31 -0.24
C ALA A 49 1.48 -28.41 -0.16
N GLY A 50 2.37 -28.37 0.83
CA GLY A 50 3.44 -29.34 1.03
C GLY A 50 4.68 -29.14 0.14
N ASP A 51 4.73 -28.08 -0.67
CA ASP A 51 5.87 -27.78 -1.55
C ASP A 51 6.93 -26.95 -0.80
N LEU A 52 7.65 -27.63 0.11
CA LEU A 52 8.62 -26.99 1.00
C LEU A 52 9.78 -26.31 0.25
N ASN A 53 10.20 -26.86 -0.89
CA ASN A 53 11.24 -26.24 -1.72
C ASN A 53 10.80 -24.88 -2.24
N ASN A 54 9.63 -24.79 -2.87
CA ASN A 54 9.12 -23.49 -3.35
C ASN A 54 8.76 -22.55 -2.20
N ALA A 55 8.28 -23.09 -1.07
CA ALA A 55 8.04 -22.30 0.14
C ALA A 55 9.32 -21.61 0.64
N PHE A 56 10.42 -22.36 0.77
CA PHE A 56 11.72 -21.83 1.16
C PHE A 56 12.19 -20.71 0.22
N ILE A 57 12.12 -20.95 -1.10
CA ILE A 57 12.51 -19.96 -2.10
C ILE A 57 11.67 -18.68 -1.96
N ALA A 58 10.34 -18.82 -1.80
CA ALA A 58 9.44 -17.70 -1.61
C ALA A 58 9.69 -16.94 -0.29
N TYR A 59 9.99 -17.63 0.81
CA TYR A 59 10.36 -17.01 2.09
C TYR A 59 11.68 -16.25 2.01
N ARG A 60 12.71 -16.82 1.37
CA ARG A 60 13.99 -16.13 1.15
C ARG A 60 13.78 -14.86 0.32
N ASN A 61 13.02 -15.01 -0.76
CA ASN A 61 12.62 -13.92 -1.64
C ASN A 61 11.83 -12.83 -0.89
N ALA A 62 10.96 -13.20 0.06
CA ALA A 62 10.21 -12.27 0.90
C ALA A 62 11.14 -11.52 1.86
N TYR A 63 12.07 -12.23 2.49
CA TYR A 63 13.04 -11.64 3.42
C TYR A 63 13.90 -10.58 2.74
N GLU A 64 14.42 -10.88 1.55
CA GLU A 64 15.16 -9.91 0.72
C GLU A 64 14.29 -8.71 0.31
N ALA A 65 13.05 -8.95 -0.10
CA ALA A 65 12.12 -7.90 -0.51
C ALA A 65 11.75 -6.96 0.65
N TYR A 66 11.50 -7.50 1.85
CA TYR A 66 11.30 -6.71 3.06
C TYR A 66 12.54 -5.87 3.41
N GLY A 67 13.73 -6.45 3.29
CA GLY A 67 14.99 -5.74 3.46
C GLY A 67 15.11 -4.53 2.53
N ALA A 68 14.80 -4.72 1.23
CA ALA A 68 14.85 -3.66 0.23
C ALA A 68 13.80 -2.55 0.44
N MET A 69 12.64 -2.84 1.02
CA MET A 69 11.60 -1.83 1.28
C MET A 69 11.75 -1.09 2.62
N SER A 70 12.54 -1.63 3.55
CA SER A 70 12.64 -1.14 4.94
C SER A 70 12.85 0.37 5.05
N GLY A 71 13.72 0.93 4.21
CA GLY A 71 14.07 2.36 4.23
C GLY A 71 12.90 3.32 3.98
N TRP A 72 11.99 3.01 3.03
CA TRP A 72 10.88 3.90 2.68
C TRP A 72 9.53 3.47 3.27
N SER A 73 9.34 2.18 3.55
CA SER A 73 8.09 1.64 4.09
C SER A 73 7.96 1.81 5.61
N LYS A 74 9.08 2.13 6.30
CA LYS A 74 9.18 2.17 7.77
C LYS A 74 8.67 0.89 8.43
N MET A 75 8.82 -0.23 7.73
CA MET A 75 8.35 -1.55 8.12
C MET A 75 9.55 -2.50 8.15
N SER A 76 9.54 -3.42 9.11
CA SER A 76 10.41 -4.60 9.15
C SER A 76 9.65 -5.81 8.58
N PHE A 77 10.38 -6.87 8.20
CA PHE A 77 9.74 -8.14 7.89
C PHE A 77 8.91 -8.66 9.09
N PRO A 78 7.84 -9.44 8.85
CA PRO A 78 7.11 -10.14 9.90
C PRO A 78 8.08 -10.99 10.75
N PRO A 79 8.08 -10.88 12.10
CA PRO A 79 8.94 -11.70 12.94
C PRO A 79 8.84 -13.20 12.67
N SER A 80 7.63 -13.69 12.37
CA SER A 80 7.36 -15.08 11.97
C SER A 80 8.14 -15.55 10.73
N LEU A 81 8.45 -14.67 9.77
CA LEU A 81 9.17 -15.02 8.54
C LEU A 81 10.57 -15.61 8.83
N ARG A 82 11.25 -15.15 9.88
CA ARG A 82 12.57 -15.70 10.25
C ARG A 82 12.45 -17.12 10.79
N ALA A 83 11.43 -17.39 11.61
CA ALA A 83 11.13 -18.73 12.08
C ALA A 83 10.74 -19.65 10.91
N ASP A 84 10.03 -19.13 9.90
CA ASP A 84 9.68 -19.87 8.69
C ASP A 84 10.90 -20.25 7.84
N LEU A 85 11.88 -19.36 7.73
CA LEU A 85 13.17 -19.67 7.07
C LEU A 85 13.94 -20.76 7.80
N LEU A 86 14.06 -20.67 9.12
CA LEU A 86 14.71 -21.70 9.94
C LEU A 86 13.97 -23.05 9.80
N ARG A 87 12.65 -23.05 9.87
CA ARG A 87 11.84 -24.26 9.76
C ARG A 87 11.97 -24.95 8.40
N THR A 88 11.90 -24.18 7.33
CA THR A 88 11.98 -24.73 5.97
C THR A 88 13.39 -25.20 5.64
N THR A 89 14.43 -24.51 6.11
CA THR A 89 15.82 -24.96 5.92
C THR A 89 16.14 -26.21 6.74
N GLU A 90 15.64 -26.33 7.98
CA GLU A 90 15.76 -27.54 8.78
C GLU A 90 15.04 -28.73 8.11
N ALA A 91 13.78 -28.55 7.73
CA ALA A 91 12.96 -29.61 7.10
C ALA A 91 13.53 -30.10 5.75
N LEU A 92 14.21 -29.23 5.00
CA LEU A 92 14.86 -29.58 3.73
C LEU A 92 16.28 -30.13 3.90
N GLY A 93 16.83 -30.14 5.11
CA GLY A 93 18.21 -30.57 5.37
C GLY A 93 19.28 -29.59 4.84
N LEU A 94 18.94 -28.31 4.67
CA LEU A 94 19.84 -27.26 4.19
C LEU A 94 20.70 -26.73 5.34
N THR A 95 21.63 -27.57 5.84
CA THR A 95 22.39 -27.30 7.08
C THR A 95 23.20 -26.01 7.03
N ALA A 96 23.82 -25.68 5.89
CA ALA A 96 24.65 -24.48 5.77
C ALA A 96 23.81 -23.19 5.87
N GLU A 97 22.68 -23.16 5.18
CA GLU A 97 21.72 -22.06 5.21
C GLU A 97 21.08 -21.94 6.59
N PHE A 98 20.68 -23.06 7.20
CA PHE A 98 20.10 -23.11 8.54
C PHE A 98 21.05 -22.49 9.57
N GLU A 99 22.32 -22.91 9.60
CA GLU A 99 23.36 -22.36 10.48
C GLU A 99 23.62 -20.87 10.24
N SER A 100 23.60 -20.44 8.97
CA SER A 100 23.72 -19.02 8.63
C SER A 100 22.54 -18.20 9.17
N TYR A 101 21.32 -18.71 9.06
CA TYR A 101 20.13 -18.03 9.56
C TYR A 101 20.05 -18.02 11.08
N LEU A 102 20.47 -19.11 11.74
CA LEU A 102 20.50 -19.18 13.20
C LEU A 102 21.45 -18.14 13.80
N LYS A 103 22.60 -17.90 13.14
CA LYS A 103 23.53 -16.81 13.48
C LYS A 103 22.97 -15.43 13.18
N ALA A 104 22.25 -15.28 12.07
CA ALA A 104 21.66 -14.00 11.65
C ALA A 104 20.44 -13.61 12.50
N PHE A 105 19.75 -14.56 13.13
CA PHE A 105 18.50 -14.39 13.86
C PHE A 105 18.63 -14.77 15.35
N PRO A 106 19.54 -14.15 16.12
CA PRO A 106 19.81 -14.53 17.50
C PRO A 106 18.63 -14.32 18.45
N ASP A 107 17.64 -13.53 18.04
CA ASP A 107 16.42 -13.22 18.78
C ASP A 107 15.29 -14.23 18.56
N VAL A 108 15.45 -15.17 17.62
CA VAL A 108 14.46 -16.23 17.37
C VAL A 108 14.79 -17.43 18.23
N VAL A 109 13.92 -17.72 19.21
CA VAL A 109 14.02 -18.95 20.01
C VAL A 109 13.58 -20.12 19.14
N TRP A 110 14.54 -20.82 18.56
CA TRP A 110 14.28 -22.02 17.76
C TRP A 110 13.89 -23.19 18.67
N ASN A 111 12.71 -23.77 18.45
CA ASN A 111 12.25 -24.95 19.18
C ASN A 111 11.87 -26.06 18.19
N PRO A 112 12.66 -27.16 18.09
CA PRO A 112 12.44 -28.23 17.12
C PRO A 112 11.14 -29.03 17.33
N LEU A 113 10.43 -28.80 18.45
CA LEU A 113 9.20 -29.52 18.82
C LEU A 113 7.94 -29.12 18.02
N ILE A 114 7.99 -28.05 17.22
CA ILE A 114 6.85 -27.61 16.37
C ILE A 114 7.01 -28.13 14.92
N SER A 115 8.16 -28.73 14.58
CA SER A 115 8.48 -29.33 13.29
C SER A 115 7.85 -30.72 13.09
N ASP A 116 6.77 -31.04 13.80
CA ASP A 116 6.11 -32.34 13.62
C ASP A 116 5.27 -32.27 12.34
N GLU A 117 5.55 -33.15 11.37
CA GLU A 117 4.79 -33.31 10.12
C GLU A 117 3.29 -33.55 10.37
N GLN A 118 2.91 -33.79 11.62
CA GLN A 118 1.54 -33.98 12.08
C GLN A 118 0.86 -32.73 12.62
N SER A 119 1.53 -31.58 12.71
CA SER A 119 0.91 -30.33 13.14
C SER A 119 -0.07 -29.79 12.09
N ALA A 120 -1.12 -29.13 12.55
CA ALA A 120 -2.04 -28.34 11.75
C ALA A 120 -1.71 -26.86 11.91
N GLN A 121 -2.02 -26.07 10.89
CA GLN A 121 -1.74 -24.65 10.87
C GLN A 121 -3.03 -23.83 10.72
N VAL A 122 -3.12 -22.74 11.45
CA VAL A 122 -4.12 -21.70 11.26
C VAL A 122 -3.42 -20.41 10.87
N VAL A 123 -3.79 -19.86 9.71
CA VAL A 123 -3.28 -18.59 9.20
C VAL A 123 -4.40 -17.58 9.18
N MET A 124 -4.27 -16.54 9.98
CA MET A 124 -5.17 -15.39 9.95
C MET A 124 -4.56 -14.30 9.07
N ILE A 125 -5.35 -13.79 8.11
CA ILE A 125 -5.04 -12.60 7.33
C ILE A 125 -6.09 -11.55 7.64
N SER A 126 -5.68 -10.43 8.21
CA SER A 126 -6.57 -9.35 8.59
C SER A 126 -6.31 -8.08 7.79
N TYR A 127 -7.37 -7.56 7.18
CA TYR A 127 -7.38 -6.31 6.44
C TYR A 127 -7.86 -5.18 7.35
N ASN A 128 -6.93 -4.36 7.83
CA ASN A 128 -7.17 -3.36 8.87
C ASN A 128 -7.24 -1.94 8.28
N GLY A 129 -8.26 -1.18 8.70
CA GLY A 129 -8.50 0.20 8.29
C GLY A 129 -8.92 0.35 6.82
N ARG A 130 -8.65 1.54 6.28
CA ARG A 130 -8.97 1.90 4.89
C ARG A 130 -7.74 2.51 4.23
N ALA A 131 -7.54 2.20 2.95
CA ALA A 131 -6.51 2.83 2.15
C ALA A 131 -6.64 4.36 2.15
N PRO A 132 -5.52 5.09 1.92
CA PRO A 132 -5.54 6.54 1.93
C PRO A 132 -6.40 7.09 0.78
N ARG A 133 -7.04 8.23 1.02
CA ARG A 133 -7.88 8.91 0.02
C ARG A 133 -7.04 9.85 -0.81
N LYS A 134 -7.35 9.98 -2.09
CA LYS A 134 -6.78 11.03 -2.93
C LYS A 134 -7.67 12.27 -2.88
N GLU A 135 -7.06 13.41 -2.61
CA GLU A 135 -7.70 14.73 -2.63
C GLU A 135 -6.94 15.68 -3.56
N ASP A 136 -7.58 16.79 -3.93
CA ASP A 136 -6.98 17.82 -4.76
C ASP A 136 -6.08 18.74 -3.91
N LEU A 137 -4.82 18.84 -4.31
CA LEU A 137 -3.91 19.90 -3.89
C LEU A 137 -3.90 20.96 -4.99
N LEU A 138 -4.59 22.07 -4.72
CA LEU A 138 -4.60 23.22 -5.62
C LEU A 138 -3.36 24.09 -5.38
N LEU A 139 -2.59 24.29 -6.45
CA LEU A 139 -1.42 25.16 -6.49
C LEU A 139 -1.73 26.33 -7.41
N ASP A 140 -1.69 27.54 -6.89
CA ASP A 140 -1.72 28.75 -7.72
C ASP A 140 -0.27 29.10 -8.06
N LEU A 141 0.07 29.09 -9.34
CA LEU A 141 1.44 29.22 -9.83
C LEU A 141 1.57 30.48 -10.70
N PRO A 142 2.65 31.27 -10.54
CA PRO A 142 2.96 32.37 -11.43
C PRO A 142 3.42 31.85 -12.80
N ILE A 143 3.29 32.66 -13.85
CA ILE A 143 3.47 32.21 -15.24
C ILE A 143 4.95 32.08 -15.66
N SER A 144 5.89 32.66 -14.91
CA SER A 144 7.31 32.46 -15.22
C SER A 144 7.79 31.10 -14.72
N LEU A 145 8.44 30.33 -15.61
CA LEU A 145 9.02 29.01 -15.29
C LEU A 145 9.97 29.07 -14.09
N ASP A 146 10.75 30.16 -13.96
CA ASP A 146 11.64 30.40 -12.82
C ASP A 146 10.87 30.56 -11.51
N ALA A 147 9.73 31.27 -11.53
CA ALA A 147 8.89 31.43 -10.35
C ALA A 147 8.08 30.15 -10.04
N VAL A 148 7.71 29.35 -11.03
CA VAL A 148 7.16 28.00 -10.82
C VAL A 148 8.18 27.12 -10.09
N GLN A 149 9.43 27.13 -10.53
CA GLN A 149 10.50 26.36 -9.89
C GLN A 149 10.70 26.81 -8.44
N LEU A 150 10.69 28.12 -8.16
CA LEU A 150 10.73 28.68 -6.80
C LEU A 150 9.56 28.22 -5.94
N VAL A 151 8.32 28.18 -6.45
CA VAL A 151 7.15 27.69 -5.68
C VAL A 151 7.26 26.19 -5.40
N LEU A 152 7.73 25.40 -6.35
CA LEU A 152 7.93 23.95 -6.17
C LEU A 152 9.08 23.64 -5.19
N LEU A 153 10.15 24.43 -5.22
CA LEU A 153 11.27 24.33 -4.27
C LEU A 153 10.85 24.77 -2.86
N ASN A 154 10.15 25.90 -2.72
CA ASN A 154 9.70 26.43 -1.43
C ASN A 154 8.55 25.64 -0.79
N ARG A 155 7.66 25.04 -1.59
CA ARG A 155 6.63 24.11 -1.05
C ARG A 155 7.20 22.75 -0.64
N GLY A 156 8.50 22.52 -0.85
CA GLY A 156 9.17 21.28 -0.53
C GLY A 156 8.84 20.21 -1.55
N VAL A 157 9.86 19.81 -2.30
CA VAL A 157 9.80 18.71 -3.29
C VAL A 157 9.38 17.37 -2.67
N PHE A 158 9.28 17.22 -1.33
CA PHE A 158 8.78 16.01 -0.68
C PHE A 158 8.04 16.30 0.64
N TYR A 159 6.74 15.96 0.70
CA TYR A 159 5.91 15.67 1.89
C TYR A 159 6.35 16.30 3.24
N GLN A 160 5.73 17.43 3.61
CA GLN A 160 5.53 17.78 5.02
C GLN A 160 4.08 18.25 5.23
N PRO A 161 3.31 17.65 6.15
CA PRO A 161 1.98 18.12 6.50
C PRO A 161 2.13 19.23 7.56
N TYR A 162 2.22 20.49 7.13
CA TYR A 162 2.03 21.61 8.05
C TYR A 162 1.03 22.62 7.48
N GLY A 163 0.34 23.27 8.40
CA GLY A 163 -0.90 24.00 8.19
C GLY A 163 -0.84 25.07 7.11
N ARG A 164 -2.03 25.41 6.61
CA ARG A 164 -2.30 26.54 5.71
C ARG A 164 -1.74 27.85 6.29
N ASP A 165 -0.48 28.16 6.01
CA ASP A 165 0.04 29.50 6.25
C ASP A 165 -0.36 30.41 5.09
N ARG A 166 -1.32 31.29 5.38
CA ARG A 166 -1.85 32.37 4.52
C ARG A 166 -0.80 33.38 4.04
N VAL A 167 0.47 33.21 4.43
CA VAL A 167 1.57 34.16 4.16
C VAL A 167 2.19 33.94 2.78
N VAL A 168 2.07 32.74 2.19
CA VAL A 168 2.71 32.43 0.89
C VAL A 168 1.87 32.87 -0.30
N ASP A 169 0.55 32.89 -0.16
CA ASP A 169 -0.36 33.32 -1.23
C ASP A 169 -0.16 34.80 -1.60
N SER A 170 0.21 35.66 -0.64
CA SER A 170 0.38 37.11 -0.87
C SER A 170 1.56 37.48 -1.75
N VAL A 171 2.64 36.67 -1.77
CA VAL A 171 3.82 36.92 -2.61
C VAL A 171 3.51 36.64 -4.09
N LEU A 172 2.62 35.68 -4.36
CA LEU A 172 2.25 35.26 -5.72
C LEU A 172 1.44 36.34 -6.46
N TYR A 173 0.61 37.10 -5.73
CA TYR A 173 -0.15 38.21 -6.31
C TYR A 173 0.68 39.49 -6.53
N GLY A 174 1.89 39.57 -5.97
CA GLY A 174 2.79 40.72 -6.12
C GLY A 174 3.62 40.73 -7.41
N LEU A 175 3.73 39.59 -8.12
CA LEU A 175 4.47 39.46 -9.37
C LEU A 175 3.49 39.43 -10.56
N ASN A 176 3.26 40.58 -11.19
CA ASN A 176 2.55 40.76 -12.47
C ASN A 176 1.14 40.14 -12.62
N GLY A 177 0.48 39.73 -11.53
CA GLY A 177 -0.98 39.54 -11.46
C GLY A 177 -1.58 38.39 -12.29
N GLN A 178 -0.77 37.63 -13.03
CA GLN A 178 -1.24 36.48 -13.80
C GLN A 178 -0.79 35.19 -13.11
N VAL A 179 -1.76 34.46 -12.56
CA VAL A 179 -1.58 33.17 -11.90
C VAL A 179 -2.39 32.09 -12.60
N VAL A 180 -1.82 30.89 -12.66
CA VAL A 180 -2.43 29.71 -13.23
C VAL A 180 -2.63 28.68 -12.12
N ARG A 181 -3.86 28.21 -11.95
CA ARG A 181 -4.19 27.16 -10.98
C ARG A 181 -3.91 25.78 -11.58
N VAL A 182 -3.22 24.95 -10.81
CA VAL A 182 -2.89 23.56 -11.15
C VAL A 182 -3.37 22.65 -10.02
N ALA A 183 -4.07 21.57 -10.36
CA ALA A 183 -4.49 20.55 -9.39
C ALA A 183 -3.54 19.35 -9.44
N LEU A 184 -2.92 19.02 -8.30
CA LEU A 184 -2.12 17.81 -8.12
C LEU A 184 -2.80 16.86 -7.12
N PRO A 185 -2.65 15.54 -7.27
CA PRO A 185 -3.20 14.61 -6.30
C PRO A 185 -2.35 14.57 -5.02
N GLN A 186 -3.01 14.63 -3.86
CA GLN A 186 -2.42 14.39 -2.55
C GLN A 186 -3.09 13.19 -1.86
N LEU A 187 -2.34 12.41 -1.08
CA LEU A 187 -2.92 11.37 -0.23
C LEU A 187 -3.22 11.89 1.17
N VAL A 188 -4.44 11.61 1.64
CA VAL A 188 -4.88 11.81 3.02
C VAL A 188 -4.97 10.45 3.70
N ARG A 189 -4.16 10.27 4.76
CA ARG A 189 -4.05 9.01 5.49
C ARG A 189 -5.33 8.71 6.26
N GLN A 190 -5.72 7.44 6.30
CA GLN A 190 -6.84 6.94 7.08
C GLN A 190 -6.35 5.86 8.05
N LYS A 191 -5.61 6.27 9.08
CA LYS A 191 -4.92 5.33 9.96
C LYS A 191 -5.89 4.41 10.70
N THR A 192 -5.61 3.10 10.64
CA THR A 192 -6.31 2.07 11.41
C THR A 192 -6.22 2.37 12.90
N ARG A 193 -7.30 2.12 13.63
CA ARG A 193 -7.31 2.17 15.11
C ARG A 193 -6.95 0.83 15.74
N VAL A 194 -6.79 -0.22 14.92
CA VAL A 194 -6.44 -1.57 15.35
C VAL A 194 -4.97 -1.82 14.99
N PRO A 195 -4.04 -1.65 15.96
CA PRO A 195 -2.60 -1.77 15.70
C PRO A 195 -2.10 -3.21 15.61
N SER A 196 -2.87 -4.17 16.10
CA SER A 196 -2.66 -5.62 15.99
C SER A 196 -3.94 -6.32 16.43
N GLU A 197 -4.02 -7.63 16.30
CA GLU A 197 -5.08 -8.49 16.83
C GLU A 197 -4.46 -9.70 17.49
N THR A 198 -5.17 -10.34 18.41
CA THR A 198 -4.72 -11.56 19.09
C THR A 198 -5.66 -12.69 18.72
N MET A 199 -5.12 -13.74 18.10
CA MET A 199 -5.82 -14.99 17.80
C MET A 199 -5.54 -16.00 18.91
N THR A 200 -6.60 -16.51 19.53
CA THR A 200 -6.53 -17.53 20.58
C THR A 200 -7.28 -18.78 20.09
N LEU A 201 -6.58 -19.91 20.11
CA LEU A 201 -7.09 -21.24 19.76
C LEU A 201 -7.19 -22.06 21.05
N THR A 202 -8.40 -22.39 21.49
CA THR A 202 -8.65 -23.16 22.72
C THR A 202 -9.13 -24.57 22.37
N ASP A 203 -8.41 -25.59 22.82
CA ASP A 203 -8.79 -26.99 22.59
C ASP A 203 -9.88 -27.48 23.56
N SER A 204 -10.45 -28.65 23.26
CA SER A 204 -11.46 -29.30 24.13
C SER A 204 -10.99 -29.61 25.57
N ARG A 205 -9.67 -29.59 25.83
CA ARG A 205 -9.06 -29.81 27.16
C ARG A 205 -8.75 -28.49 27.88
N GLY A 206 -9.10 -27.34 27.29
CA GLY A 206 -8.84 -26.01 27.84
C GLY A 206 -7.41 -25.49 27.63
N ARG A 207 -6.57 -26.19 26.86
CA ARG A 207 -5.25 -25.66 26.47
C ARG A 207 -5.44 -24.61 25.39
N SER A 208 -4.77 -23.47 25.53
CA SER A 208 -4.88 -22.38 24.56
C SER A 208 -3.53 -22.03 23.95
N VAL A 209 -3.53 -21.78 22.64
CA VAL A 209 -2.40 -21.21 21.90
C VAL A 209 -2.82 -19.80 21.48
N THR A 210 -2.04 -18.81 21.89
CA THR A 210 -2.32 -17.40 21.62
C THR A 210 -1.22 -16.80 20.77
N VAL A 211 -1.59 -16.21 19.63
CA VAL A 211 -0.67 -15.60 18.68
C VAL A 211 -1.13 -14.18 18.38
N ARG A 212 -0.20 -13.23 18.47
CA ARG A 212 -0.44 -11.84 18.08
C ARG A 212 -0.20 -11.69 16.58
N SER A 213 -1.06 -10.93 15.91
CA SER A 213 -0.88 -10.57 14.51
C SER A 213 0.29 -9.61 14.33
N GLU A 214 0.99 -9.79 13.23
CA GLU A 214 2.17 -9.04 12.84
C GLU A 214 1.84 -8.23 11.60
N LEU A 215 2.36 -7.00 11.52
CA LEU A 215 2.16 -6.15 10.36
C LEU A 215 2.91 -6.77 9.15
N ALA A 216 2.15 -7.25 8.17
CA ALA A 216 2.68 -7.90 6.98
C ALA A 216 2.77 -6.96 5.78
N GLN A 217 1.88 -5.97 5.66
CA GLN A 217 1.97 -4.93 4.62
C GLN A 217 1.46 -3.57 5.12
N ASN A 218 2.20 -2.50 4.84
CA ASN A 218 1.72 -1.12 5.00
C ASN A 218 1.23 -0.58 3.65
N VAL A 219 -0.07 -0.67 3.38
CA VAL A 219 -0.67 -0.27 2.10
C VAL A 219 -0.64 1.24 1.93
N THR A 220 -0.82 2.00 3.01
CA THR A 220 -0.68 3.46 2.98
C THR A 220 0.73 3.89 2.57
N ALA A 221 1.78 3.31 3.16
CA ALA A 221 3.16 3.65 2.81
C ALA A 221 3.46 3.28 1.33
N LEU A 222 2.95 2.14 0.86
CA LEU A 222 3.07 1.75 -0.55
C LEU A 222 2.37 2.73 -1.49
N ALA A 223 1.17 3.21 -1.12
CA ALA A 223 0.44 4.21 -1.89
C ALA A 223 1.19 5.55 -1.94
N GLU A 224 1.78 5.98 -0.82
CA GLU A 224 2.60 7.20 -0.75
C GLU A 224 3.86 7.10 -1.60
N LYS A 225 4.56 5.97 -1.55
CA LYS A 225 5.72 5.70 -2.40
C LYS A 225 5.34 5.70 -3.88
N SER A 226 4.24 5.03 -4.24
CA SER A 226 3.76 4.99 -5.63
C SER A 226 3.35 6.37 -6.14
N LEU A 227 2.71 7.19 -5.29
CA LEU A 227 2.35 8.55 -5.63
C LEU A 227 3.59 9.42 -5.82
N SER A 228 4.55 9.40 -4.88
CA SER A 228 5.75 10.24 -4.95
C SER A 228 6.58 9.99 -6.21
N GLU A 229 6.65 8.76 -6.68
CA GLU A 229 7.37 8.40 -7.91
C GLU A 229 6.62 8.84 -9.19
N ARG A 230 5.30 8.97 -9.14
CA ARG A 230 4.48 9.42 -10.28
C ARG A 230 4.25 10.92 -10.30
N LEU A 231 4.35 11.58 -9.14
CA LEU A 231 4.10 13.00 -8.98
C LEU A 231 4.88 13.86 -9.98
N PRO A 232 6.19 13.70 -10.22
CA PRO A 232 6.93 14.54 -11.17
C PRO A 232 6.32 14.54 -12.58
N ALA A 233 6.01 13.35 -13.11
CA ALA A 233 5.39 13.22 -14.42
C ALA A 233 3.97 13.79 -14.45
N MET A 234 3.20 13.66 -13.35
CA MET A 234 1.87 14.27 -13.24
C MET A 234 1.97 15.80 -13.18
N THR A 235 2.93 16.36 -12.45
CA THR A 235 3.17 17.81 -12.37
C THR A 235 3.51 18.41 -13.72
N VAL A 236 4.44 17.80 -14.47
CA VAL A 236 4.79 18.27 -15.83
C VAL A 236 3.56 18.29 -16.73
N LYS A 237 2.74 17.23 -16.70
CA LYS A 237 1.50 17.17 -17.49
C LYS A 237 0.48 18.23 -17.07
N ALA A 238 0.33 18.46 -15.77
CA ALA A 238 -0.60 19.43 -15.22
C ALA A 238 -0.15 20.86 -15.60
N LEU A 239 1.14 21.17 -15.49
CA LEU A 239 1.72 22.45 -15.94
C LEU A 239 1.53 22.67 -17.45
N ALA A 240 1.82 21.67 -18.28
CA ALA A 240 1.64 21.78 -19.73
C ALA A 240 0.16 22.03 -20.10
N ARG A 241 -0.76 21.33 -19.45
CA ARG A 241 -2.21 21.56 -19.63
C ARG A 241 -2.60 22.97 -19.22
N ALA A 242 -2.08 23.44 -18.09
CA ALA A 242 -2.40 24.76 -17.58
C ALA A 242 -1.83 25.87 -18.47
N ALA A 243 -0.58 25.73 -18.96
CA ALA A 243 0.02 26.63 -19.94
C ALA A 243 -0.75 26.65 -21.27
N THR A 244 -1.24 25.49 -21.74
CA THR A 244 -2.06 25.40 -22.96
C THR A 244 -3.39 26.13 -22.80
N LYS A 245 -4.10 25.91 -21.68
CA LYS A 245 -5.33 26.63 -21.36
C LYS A 245 -5.10 28.14 -21.28
N PHE A 246 -3.99 28.54 -20.68
CA PHE A 246 -3.60 29.93 -20.58
C PHE A 246 -3.34 30.56 -21.95
N ALA A 247 -2.53 29.93 -22.80
CA ALA A 247 -2.25 30.41 -24.15
C ALA A 247 -3.52 30.53 -25.01
N MET A 248 -4.47 29.60 -24.87
CA MET A 248 -5.79 29.69 -25.51
C MET A 248 -6.59 30.90 -25.00
N ALA A 249 -6.62 31.12 -23.69
CA ALA A 249 -7.29 32.27 -23.10
C ALA A 249 -6.67 33.60 -23.60
N GLU A 250 -5.35 33.72 -23.65
CA GLU A 250 -4.67 34.88 -24.24
C GLU A 250 -4.93 35.04 -25.74
N GLY A 251 -4.99 33.95 -26.49
CA GLY A 251 -5.32 33.98 -27.92
C GLY A 251 -6.73 34.52 -28.17
N ILE A 252 -7.70 34.09 -27.36
CA ILE A 252 -9.08 34.59 -27.42
C ILE A 252 -9.14 36.08 -27.07
N THR A 253 -8.41 36.53 -26.05
CA THR A 253 -8.43 37.95 -25.65
C THR A 253 -7.77 38.84 -26.71
N ARG A 254 -6.63 38.43 -27.26
CA ARG A 254 -5.97 39.15 -28.37
C ARG A 254 -6.83 39.14 -29.62
N GLY A 255 -7.45 38.01 -29.96
CA GLY A 255 -8.35 37.88 -31.11
C GLY A 255 -9.61 38.73 -30.96
N ALA A 256 -10.20 38.77 -29.76
CA ALA A 256 -11.34 39.62 -29.46
C ALA A 256 -10.99 41.11 -29.49
N GLN A 257 -9.81 41.50 -29.01
CA GLN A 257 -9.32 42.89 -29.11
C GLN A 257 -9.05 43.33 -30.56
N HIS A 258 -8.59 42.42 -31.44
CA HIS A 258 -8.38 42.72 -32.85
C HIS A 258 -9.67 42.69 -33.69
N ALA A 259 -10.65 41.85 -33.31
CA ALA A 259 -11.96 41.79 -33.95
C ALA A 259 -12.93 42.87 -33.46
N ALA A 260 -12.69 43.43 -32.27
CA ALA A 260 -13.40 44.57 -31.74
C ALA A 260 -12.91 45.87 -32.41
N GLY A 261 -13.46 46.19 -33.58
CA GLY A 261 -13.45 47.57 -34.09
C GLY A 261 -14.15 48.51 -33.12
N ARG A 262 -14.00 49.84 -33.29
CA ARG A 262 -14.57 50.88 -32.40
C ARG A 262 -16.10 50.77 -32.13
N ASP A 263 -16.81 49.92 -32.87
CA ASP A 263 -18.25 49.63 -32.73
C ASP A 263 -18.58 48.28 -32.05
N ALA A 264 -17.61 47.64 -31.40
CA ALA A 264 -17.85 46.37 -30.71
C ALA A 264 -18.86 46.54 -29.56
N ALA A 265 -19.92 45.75 -29.61
CA ALA A 265 -21.00 45.84 -28.65
C ALA A 265 -20.50 45.64 -27.20
N PRO A 266 -20.98 46.42 -26.21
CA PRO A 266 -20.48 46.41 -24.83
C PRO A 266 -20.43 45.02 -24.17
N TRP A 267 -21.31 44.10 -24.59
CA TRP A 267 -21.34 42.72 -24.10
C TRP A 267 -20.11 41.89 -24.51
N VAL A 268 -19.43 42.23 -25.61
CA VAL A 268 -18.16 41.60 -26.04
C VAL A 268 -17.03 41.99 -25.10
N GLY A 269 -16.97 43.27 -24.69
CA GLY A 269 -16.04 43.75 -23.67
C GLY A 269 -16.26 43.06 -22.32
N LEU A 270 -17.52 42.90 -21.92
CA LEU A 270 -17.91 42.16 -20.71
C LEU A 270 -17.49 40.67 -20.78
N LEU A 271 -17.66 40.01 -21.93
CA LEU A 271 -17.22 38.62 -22.13
C LEU A 271 -15.70 38.48 -22.05
N VAL A 272 -14.94 39.38 -22.68
CA VAL A 272 -13.48 39.41 -22.56
C VAL A 272 -13.05 39.68 -21.12
N GLU A 273 -13.73 40.59 -20.42
CA GLU A 273 -13.47 40.89 -19.01
C GLU A 273 -13.80 39.70 -18.08
N LEU A 274 -14.90 38.97 -18.33
CA LEU A 274 -15.27 37.76 -17.60
C LEU A 274 -14.32 36.58 -17.87
N ILE A 275 -13.86 36.43 -19.11
CA ILE A 275 -12.87 35.43 -19.51
C ILE A 275 -11.50 35.73 -18.90
N THR A 276 -11.08 37.00 -18.89
CA THR A 276 -9.78 37.45 -18.34
C THR A 276 -9.73 37.45 -16.81
N LYS A 277 -10.82 37.84 -16.14
CA LYS A 277 -10.85 37.97 -14.67
C LYS A 277 -11.43 36.76 -13.93
N GLY A 278 -12.16 35.85 -14.58
CA GLY A 278 -12.95 34.84 -13.86
C GLY A 278 -12.93 33.39 -14.35
N LEU A 279 -12.74 33.11 -15.65
CA LEU A 279 -13.04 31.78 -16.20
C LEU A 279 -11.85 30.96 -16.73
N ALA A 280 -10.65 31.54 -16.84
CA ALA A 280 -9.44 30.73 -17.13
C ALA A 280 -9.08 29.74 -15.99
N VAL A 281 -9.74 29.87 -14.83
CA VAL A 281 -9.60 29.02 -13.64
C VAL A 281 -10.58 27.82 -13.68
N ALA A 282 -11.37 27.66 -14.75
CA ALA A 282 -12.41 26.64 -14.85
C ALA A 282 -11.85 25.20 -14.95
N SER A 283 -12.04 24.48 -13.85
CA SER A 283 -11.83 23.05 -13.56
C SER A 283 -10.47 22.44 -13.98
N GLU A 284 -9.43 22.70 -13.18
CA GLU A 284 -8.41 21.68 -12.97
C GLU A 284 -8.86 20.78 -11.81
N GLU A 285 -8.96 19.48 -12.08
CA GLU A 285 -9.21 18.44 -11.09
C GLU A 285 -8.14 17.36 -11.29
N ALA A 286 -7.53 16.90 -10.20
CA ALA A 286 -6.56 15.82 -10.28
C ALA A 286 -7.28 14.48 -10.52
N ASP A 287 -6.57 13.50 -11.09
CA ASP A 287 -7.11 12.14 -11.15
C ASP A 287 -7.13 11.52 -9.74
N LYS A 288 -8.28 11.64 -9.08
CA LYS A 288 -8.55 11.11 -7.73
C LYS A 288 -8.96 9.64 -7.73
N ARG A 289 -9.04 8.98 -8.89
CA ARG A 289 -9.42 7.56 -8.93
C ARG A 289 -8.37 6.75 -8.18
N SER A 290 -8.85 6.00 -7.18
CA SER A 290 -8.08 5.10 -6.35
C SER A 290 -8.95 3.95 -5.87
N TRP A 291 -8.33 2.83 -5.55
CA TRP A 291 -9.05 1.67 -5.02
C TRP A 291 -9.31 1.86 -3.53
N GLN A 292 -10.48 2.40 -3.19
CA GLN A 292 -10.83 2.77 -1.81
C GLN A 292 -11.23 1.58 -0.93
N THR A 293 -11.39 0.38 -1.51
CA THR A 293 -11.68 -0.84 -0.74
C THR A 293 -10.41 -1.59 -0.33
N LEU A 294 -9.21 -1.08 -0.59
CA LEU A 294 -8.00 -1.64 0.02
C LEU A 294 -7.91 -1.25 1.52
N PRO A 295 -7.24 -2.04 2.36
CA PRO A 295 -7.00 -1.68 3.76
C PRO A 295 -5.90 -0.62 3.90
N ASP A 296 -5.74 -0.07 5.10
CA ASP A 296 -4.55 0.72 5.49
C ASP A 296 -3.35 -0.22 5.68
N GLU A 297 -3.60 -1.33 6.36
CA GLU A 297 -2.58 -2.30 6.77
C GLU A 297 -3.09 -3.73 6.62
N ILE A 298 -2.19 -4.65 6.27
CA ILE A 298 -2.47 -6.08 6.26
C ILE A 298 -1.67 -6.72 7.38
N HIS A 299 -2.34 -7.47 8.24
CA HIS A 299 -1.75 -8.17 9.37
C HIS A 299 -1.86 -9.68 9.17
N VAL A 300 -0.85 -10.43 9.62
CA VAL A 300 -0.83 -11.90 9.54
C VAL A 300 -0.56 -12.48 10.92
N ALA A 301 -1.29 -13.51 11.32
CA ALA A 301 -0.96 -14.34 12.48
C ALA A 301 -0.91 -15.81 12.05
N ARG A 302 0.09 -16.54 12.53
CA ARG A 302 0.28 -17.97 12.22
C ARG A 302 0.40 -18.77 13.50
N ALA A 303 -0.45 -19.78 13.65
CA ALA A 303 -0.41 -20.71 14.77
C ALA A 303 -0.26 -22.13 14.26
N TRP A 304 0.66 -22.88 14.85
CA TRP A 304 0.81 -24.32 14.66
C TRP A 304 0.25 -25.01 15.90
N VAL A 305 -0.66 -25.96 15.70
CA VAL A 305 -1.38 -26.67 16.77
C VAL A 305 -1.46 -28.15 16.43
N SER A 306 -1.64 -29.01 17.43
CA SER A 306 -1.92 -30.42 17.17
C SER A 306 -3.29 -30.59 16.46
N PRO A 307 -3.51 -31.68 15.71
CA PRO A 307 -4.82 -31.97 15.14
C PRO A 307 -5.89 -32.10 16.24
N GLY A 308 -7.09 -31.57 16.00
CA GLY A 308 -8.16 -31.56 16.99
C GLY A 308 -9.28 -30.55 16.73
N GLN A 309 -10.16 -30.43 17.71
CA GLN A 309 -11.25 -29.46 17.74
C GLN A 309 -10.83 -28.24 18.55
N TYR A 310 -11.02 -27.05 17.98
CA TYR A 310 -10.63 -25.78 18.59
C TYR A 310 -11.77 -24.75 18.51
N GLN A 311 -11.87 -23.91 19.55
CA GLN A 311 -12.60 -22.66 19.50
C GLN A 311 -11.61 -21.53 19.19
N VAL A 312 -11.88 -20.78 18.12
CA VAL A 312 -11.04 -19.65 17.70
C VAL A 312 -11.70 -18.35 18.14
N SER A 313 -10.96 -17.53 18.87
CA SER A 313 -11.34 -16.16 19.26
C SER A 313 -10.30 -15.19 18.73
N ILE A 314 -10.74 -14.10 18.09
CA ILE A 314 -9.84 -13.07 17.54
C ILE A 314 -10.23 -11.71 18.09
N GLN A 315 -9.36 -11.10 18.88
CA GLN A 315 -9.66 -9.87 19.63
C GLN A 315 -8.67 -8.74 19.32
N PRO A 316 -9.14 -7.49 19.13
CA PRO A 316 -8.26 -6.35 19.12
C PRO A 316 -7.69 -6.07 20.54
N PRO A 317 -6.50 -5.46 20.65
CA PRO A 317 -5.90 -5.04 21.91
C PRO A 317 -6.84 -4.19 22.74
N GLY A 318 -6.94 -4.49 24.03
CA GLY A 318 -7.72 -3.71 24.99
C GLY A 318 -9.24 -3.86 24.86
N HIS A 319 -9.74 -4.66 23.92
CA HIS A 319 -11.16 -4.94 23.77
C HIS A 319 -11.43 -6.42 24.02
N ARG A 320 -11.97 -6.75 25.20
CA ARG A 320 -12.71 -8.01 25.38
C ARG A 320 -14.02 -7.86 24.62
N MET A 321 -14.18 -8.56 23.50
CA MET A 321 -15.48 -8.57 22.83
C MET A 321 -16.52 -9.18 23.78
N MET A 322 -17.59 -8.45 24.06
CA MET A 322 -18.83 -9.01 24.59
C MET A 322 -19.66 -9.50 23.40
N GLY A 323 -19.45 -10.74 22.97
CA GLY A 323 -20.21 -11.37 21.88
C GLY A 323 -19.48 -12.54 21.22
N ASN A 324 -20.26 -13.57 20.82
CA ASN A 324 -19.85 -14.88 20.29
C ASN A 324 -19.14 -14.83 18.91
N ASP A 325 -18.02 -14.14 18.78
CA ASP A 325 -17.11 -14.31 17.62
C ASP A 325 -16.16 -15.51 17.84
N GLU A 326 -16.64 -16.52 18.58
CA GLU A 326 -15.97 -17.80 18.74
C GLU A 326 -16.40 -18.73 17.60
N GLN A 327 -15.44 -19.08 16.75
CA GLN A 327 -15.67 -20.01 15.65
C GLN A 327 -15.08 -21.37 16.01
N ALA A 328 -15.95 -22.39 16.03
CA ALA A 328 -15.52 -23.77 16.16
C ALA A 328 -14.87 -24.24 14.85
N ILE A 329 -13.66 -24.79 14.95
CA ILE A 329 -12.92 -25.36 13.82
C ILE A 329 -12.43 -26.76 14.15
N SER A 330 -12.35 -27.61 13.13
CA SER A 330 -11.75 -28.94 13.21
C SER A 330 -10.53 -28.98 12.30
N LEU A 331 -9.40 -29.41 12.84
CA LEU A 331 -8.11 -29.44 12.16
C LEU A 331 -7.59 -30.87 12.09
N VAL A 332 -7.15 -31.29 10.90
CA VAL A 332 -6.45 -32.56 10.68
C VAL A 332 -4.95 -32.35 10.50
N ALA A 333 -4.16 -33.41 10.66
CA ALA A 333 -2.70 -33.37 10.48
C ALA A 333 -2.31 -32.83 9.10
N GLY A 334 -1.33 -31.92 9.07
CA GLY A 334 -0.84 -31.28 7.84
C GLY A 334 -1.82 -30.29 7.20
N GLN A 335 -2.98 -30.03 7.80
CA GLN A 335 -3.95 -29.07 7.25
C GLN A 335 -3.56 -27.64 7.59
N THR A 336 -3.60 -26.76 6.59
CA THR A 336 -3.59 -25.31 6.79
C THR A 336 -4.99 -24.73 6.58
N LEU A 337 -5.53 -24.07 7.60
CA LEU A 337 -6.79 -23.33 7.54
C LEU A 337 -6.52 -21.82 7.45
N PHE A 338 -7.12 -21.16 6.47
CA PHE A 338 -7.05 -19.71 6.31
C PHE A 338 -8.29 -19.03 6.88
N ILE A 339 -8.09 -18.03 7.74
CA ILE A 339 -9.15 -17.14 8.25
C ILE A 339 -8.87 -15.74 7.72
N ILE A 340 -9.73 -15.27 6.82
CA ILE A 340 -9.61 -13.92 6.23
C ILE A 340 -10.67 -13.04 6.87
N ARG A 341 -10.25 -11.89 7.43
CA ARG A 341 -11.17 -10.92 8.00
C ARG A 341 -10.85 -9.50 7.58
N ARG A 342 -11.83 -8.62 7.77
CA ARG A 342 -11.72 -7.19 7.52
C ARG A 342 -12.20 -6.38 8.70
N VAL A 343 -11.37 -5.46 9.18
CA VAL A 343 -11.67 -4.57 10.30
C VAL A 343 -11.57 -3.13 9.81
N LEU A 344 -12.67 -2.38 9.90
CA LEU A 344 -12.76 -1.03 9.34
C LEU A 344 -12.47 0.10 10.35
N GLN A 345 -12.12 -0.24 11.59
CA GLN A 345 -12.06 0.68 12.73
C GLN A 345 -10.83 1.59 12.74
#